data_AF-A0AAV2T0L8-F1
#
_entry.id   AF-A0AAV2T0L8-F1
#
_cell.length_a   1.000
_cell.length_b   1.000
_cell.length_c   1.000
_cell.angle_alpha   90.00
_cell.angle_beta   90.00
_cell.angle_gamma   90.00
#
_symmetry.space_group_name_H-M   'P 1'
#
loop_
_entity.id
_entity.type
_entity.pdbx_description
1 polymer ?
#
loop_
_entity_poly.entity_id
_entity_poly.type
_entity_poly.pdbx_seq_one_letter_code
_entity_poly.pdbx_strand_id
1 'polypeptide(L)'
;MDEQTRDVILEFITRLLESADTVIEKIPVNEETKRIVTELIDLSKNSRYLHNDLFGQGGGKIIDIGDAASRIFGNGINWGKIALFLQFAACCCKAYTRRDIVMFVETIGQYFGKFHIQKWVENKGGWGAVLRANRTPIALGVLGVVGALAIGGIMYNRRRRN
;
A
#
# COMPACT_ATOMS: atom_id res chain seq x y z
N MET A 1 -5.47 -4.45 -17.55
CA MET A 1 -5.64 -4.35 -16.08
C MET A 1 -6.77 -5.30 -15.71
N ASP A 2 -6.57 -6.16 -14.73
CA ASP A 2 -7.62 -7.08 -14.29
C ASP A 2 -8.72 -6.34 -13.49
N GLU A 3 -9.86 -7.00 -13.34
CA GLU A 3 -11.04 -6.46 -12.66
C GLU A 3 -10.78 -6.17 -11.17
N GLN A 4 -10.05 -7.05 -10.47
CA GLN A 4 -9.75 -6.86 -9.05
C GLN A 4 -8.85 -5.65 -8.83
N THR A 5 -7.83 -5.44 -9.66
CA THR A 5 -6.97 -4.24 -9.60
C THR A 5 -7.78 -2.97 -9.84
N ARG A 6 -8.69 -2.98 -10.83
CA ARG A 6 -9.56 -1.83 -11.10
C ARG A 6 -10.42 -1.51 -9.88
N ASP A 7 -11.03 -2.53 -9.28
CA ASP A 7 -11.92 -2.38 -8.12
C ASP A 7 -11.17 -1.88 -6.88
N VAL A 8 -9.95 -2.38 -6.64
CA VAL A 8 -9.07 -1.91 -5.55
C VAL A 8 -8.73 -0.43 -5.74
N ILE A 9 -8.36 -0.02 -6.96
CA ILE A 9 -8.01 1.39 -7.25
C ILE A 9 -9.24 2.30 -7.08
N LEU A 10 -10.39 1.90 -7.63
CA LEU A 10 -11.64 2.66 -7.51
C LEU A 10 -12.06 2.83 -6.05
N GLU A 11 -12.08 1.76 -5.27
CA GLU A 11 -12.44 1.82 -3.84
C GLU A 11 -11.43 2.64 -3.05
N PHE A 12 -10.12 2.52 -3.34
CA PHE A 12 -9.09 3.30 -2.66
C PHE A 12 -9.26 4.81 -2.88
N ILE A 13 -9.43 5.22 -4.14
CA ILE A 13 -9.65 6.62 -4.50
C ILE A 13 -10.96 7.12 -3.92
N THR A 14 -12.04 6.34 -4.06
CA THR A 14 -13.37 6.70 -3.56
C THR A 14 -13.33 6.96 -2.05
N ARG A 15 -12.71 6.08 -1.26
CA ARG A 15 -12.59 6.29 0.20
C ARG A 15 -11.80 7.54 0.59
N LEU A 16 -10.69 7.80 -0.11
CA LEU A 16 -9.91 9.01 0.16
C LEU A 16 -10.67 10.27 -0.24
N LEU A 17 -11.49 10.22 -1.28
CA LEU A 17 -12.34 11.34 -1.70
C LEU A 17 -13.59 11.50 -0.82
N GLU A 18 -14.25 10.42 -0.36
CA GLU A 18 -15.36 10.47 0.60
C GLU A 18 -14.94 11.14 1.91
N SER A 19 -13.69 10.93 2.35
CA SER A 19 -13.14 11.65 3.52
C SER A 19 -13.00 13.17 3.33
N ALA A 20 -13.24 13.67 2.11
CA ALA A 20 -13.08 15.06 1.71
C ALA A 20 -14.40 15.75 1.27
N ASP A 21 -15.55 15.29 1.76
CA ASP A 21 -16.90 15.86 1.49
C ASP A 21 -17.35 15.83 0.00
N THR A 22 -16.81 14.91 -0.80
CA THR A 22 -17.32 14.70 -2.16
C THR A 22 -18.29 13.53 -2.23
N VAL A 23 -19.55 13.81 -2.57
CA VAL A 23 -20.57 12.80 -2.88
C VAL A 23 -20.13 12.04 -4.14
N ILE A 24 -19.61 10.84 -3.97
CA ILE A 24 -19.33 9.88 -5.03
C ILE A 24 -20.31 8.73 -4.84
N GLU A 25 -20.94 8.28 -5.92
CA GLU A 25 -21.82 7.13 -5.90
C GLU A 25 -21.02 5.88 -5.52
N LYS A 26 -21.44 5.19 -4.45
CA LYS A 26 -20.73 4.01 -3.94
C LYS A 26 -20.83 2.88 -4.95
N ILE A 27 -19.71 2.56 -5.57
CA ILE A 27 -19.59 1.36 -6.41
C ILE A 27 -19.68 0.15 -5.47
N PRO A 28 -20.54 -0.84 -5.74
CA PRO A 28 -20.64 -2.03 -4.90
C PRO A 28 -19.37 -2.89 -5.08
N VAL A 29 -18.48 -2.83 -4.09
CA VAL A 29 -17.25 -3.62 -4.04
C VAL A 29 -17.35 -4.69 -2.95
N ASN A 30 -16.72 -5.85 -3.18
CA ASN A 30 -16.75 -6.96 -2.25
C ASN A 30 -16.03 -6.63 -0.90
N GLU A 31 -16.37 -7.35 0.17
CA GLU A 31 -15.80 -7.12 1.50
C GLU A 31 -14.29 -7.38 1.60
N GLU A 32 -13.74 -8.21 0.72
CA GLU A 32 -12.30 -8.47 0.68
C GLU A 32 -11.54 -7.26 0.16
N THR A 33 -11.97 -6.66 -0.95
CA THR A 33 -11.43 -5.43 -1.53
C THR A 33 -11.50 -4.30 -0.53
N LYS A 34 -12.61 -4.17 0.21
CA LYS A 34 -12.74 -3.20 1.30
C LYS A 34 -11.66 -3.34 2.36
N ARG A 35 -11.33 -4.58 2.76
CA ARG A 35 -10.26 -4.85 3.74
C ARG A 35 -8.87 -4.58 3.17
N ILE A 36 -8.63 -5.00 1.93
CA ILE A 36 -7.37 -4.74 1.22
C ILE A 36 -7.11 -3.23 1.15
N VAL A 37 -8.13 -2.45 0.76
CA VAL A 37 -8.02 -1.00 0.67
C VAL A 37 -7.75 -0.36 2.03
N THR A 38 -8.39 -0.81 3.11
CA THR A 38 -8.08 -0.31 4.46
C THR A 38 -6.60 -0.49 4.79
N GLU A 39 -6.06 -1.68 4.56
CA GLU A 39 -4.64 -1.97 4.83
C GLU A 39 -3.70 -1.13 3.93
N LEU A 40 -4.06 -0.94 2.66
CA LEU A 40 -3.29 -0.07 1.76
C LEU A 40 -3.29 1.38 2.25
N ILE A 41 -4.42 1.90 2.72
CA ILE A 41 -4.51 3.26 3.28
C ILE A 41 -3.61 3.38 4.52
N ASP A 42 -3.57 2.37 5.38
CA ASP A 42 -2.72 2.41 6.57
C ASP A 42 -1.22 2.28 6.22
N LEU A 43 -0.88 1.48 5.21
CA LEU A 43 0.48 1.44 4.64
C LEU A 43 0.90 2.79 4.03
N SER A 44 -0.04 3.48 3.37
CA SER A 44 0.24 4.78 2.75
C SER A 44 0.56 5.84 3.81
N LYS A 45 -0.21 5.88 4.92
CA LYS A 45 0.04 6.76 6.08
C LYS A 45 1.38 6.50 6.77
N ASN A 46 1.81 5.24 6.82
CA ASN A 46 3.07 4.84 7.45
C ASN A 46 4.31 5.10 6.56
N SER A 47 4.11 5.40 5.27
CA SER A 47 5.18 5.69 4.30
C SER A 47 5.68 7.15 4.35
N ARG A 48 5.75 7.72 5.56
CA ARG A 48 5.95 9.15 5.87
C ARG A 48 7.26 9.74 5.30
N TYR A 49 8.32 8.93 5.19
CA TYR A 49 9.61 9.35 4.62
C TYR A 49 9.54 9.64 3.12
N LEU A 50 8.84 8.79 2.38
CA LEU A 50 8.67 8.97 0.94
C LEU A 50 7.62 10.06 0.64
N HIS A 51 6.67 10.28 1.55
CA HIS A 51 5.72 11.38 1.47
C HIS A 51 6.45 12.74 1.47
N ASN A 52 7.38 12.98 2.39
CA ASN A 52 8.10 14.26 2.41
C ASN A 52 9.03 14.46 1.20
N ASP A 53 9.59 13.38 0.63
CA ASP A 53 10.43 13.46 -0.56
C ASP A 53 9.63 13.74 -1.85
N LEU A 54 8.38 13.25 -1.91
CA LEU A 54 7.47 13.50 -3.02
C LEU A 54 6.65 14.80 -2.87
N PHE A 55 6.37 15.23 -1.64
CA PHE A 55 5.44 16.32 -1.32
C PHE A 55 6.07 17.52 -0.55
N GLY A 56 7.39 17.51 -0.26
CA GLY A 56 8.02 18.46 0.67
C GLY A 56 8.98 19.53 0.09
N GLN A 57 8.55 20.78 0.25
CA GLN A 57 9.21 22.12 0.36
C GLN A 57 10.43 22.56 -0.49
N GLY A 58 11.19 21.69 -1.16
CA GLY A 58 12.40 22.12 -1.91
C GLY A 58 12.68 21.40 -3.22
N GLY A 59 11.98 20.31 -3.52
CA GLY A 59 12.09 19.58 -4.79
C GLY A 59 10.86 19.85 -5.63
N GLY A 60 11.07 20.23 -6.90
CA GLY A 60 10.03 20.72 -7.82
C GLY A 60 8.68 20.02 -7.69
N LYS A 61 7.61 20.84 -7.63
CA LYS A 61 6.21 20.46 -7.65
C LYS A 61 6.04 19.24 -8.56
N ILE A 62 5.74 18.07 -8.03
CA ILE A 62 5.38 16.94 -8.90
C ILE A 62 4.05 17.32 -9.55
N ILE A 63 4.12 17.68 -10.84
CA ILE A 63 2.96 18.17 -11.61
C ILE A 63 2.23 16.97 -12.25
N ASP A 64 2.94 15.87 -12.50
CA ASP A 64 2.46 14.73 -13.29
C ASP A 64 2.59 13.39 -12.53
N ILE A 65 1.58 12.54 -12.67
CA ILE A 65 1.51 11.16 -12.19
C ILE A 65 2.62 10.29 -12.79
N GLY A 66 3.06 10.58 -14.02
CA GLY A 66 4.14 9.84 -14.67
C GLY A 66 5.50 10.01 -14.00
N ASP A 67 5.81 11.23 -13.58
CA ASP A 67 7.03 11.53 -12.82
C ASP A 67 6.96 10.90 -11.43
N ALA A 68 5.79 10.97 -10.78
CA ALA A 68 5.57 10.31 -9.49
C ALA A 68 5.81 8.79 -9.59
N ALA A 69 5.23 8.13 -10.58
CA ALA A 69 5.39 6.70 -10.80
C ALA A 69 6.86 6.33 -11.01
N SER A 70 7.57 7.09 -11.85
CA SER A 70 8.99 6.85 -12.15
C SER A 70 9.88 6.98 -10.91
N ARG A 71 9.64 7.99 -10.07
CA ARG A 71 10.39 8.19 -8.82
C ARG A 71 10.09 7.11 -7.77
N ILE A 72 8.83 6.74 -7.61
CA ILE A 72 8.41 5.73 -6.63
C ILE A 72 8.96 4.34 -7.02
N PHE A 73 8.77 3.95 -8.28
CA PHE A 73 9.05 2.59 -8.74
C PHE A 73 10.43 2.40 -9.39
N GLY A 74 11.20 3.47 -9.61
CA GLY A 74 12.54 3.39 -10.22
C GLY A 74 13.50 2.44 -9.49
N ASN A 75 13.34 2.33 -8.17
CA ASN A 75 14.14 1.43 -7.31
C ASN A 75 13.38 0.16 -6.91
N GLY A 76 12.42 -0.30 -7.71
CA GLY A 76 11.65 -1.52 -7.47
C GLY A 76 10.31 -1.32 -6.76
N ILE A 77 9.53 -2.39 -6.66
CA ILE A 77 8.10 -2.39 -6.29
C ILE A 77 7.90 -3.08 -4.93
N ASN A 78 7.10 -2.45 -4.07
CA ASN A 78 6.60 -3.04 -2.83
C ASN A 78 5.21 -2.48 -2.47
N TRP A 79 4.52 -3.10 -1.52
CA TRP A 79 3.16 -2.69 -1.13
C TRP A 79 3.06 -1.25 -0.62
N GLY A 80 4.05 -0.76 0.14
CA GLY A 80 4.07 0.63 0.61
C GLY A 80 4.22 1.65 -0.53
N LYS A 81 5.04 1.34 -1.53
CA LYS A 81 5.20 2.15 -2.75
C LYS A 81 3.93 2.17 -3.60
N ILE A 82 3.26 1.03 -3.75
CA ILE A 82 1.95 0.95 -4.43
C ILE A 82 0.93 1.82 -3.69
N ALA A 83 0.81 1.65 -2.37
CA ALA A 83 -0.10 2.43 -1.54
C ALA A 83 0.16 3.94 -1.63
N LEU A 84 1.43 4.35 -1.61
CA LEU A 84 1.84 5.75 -1.75
C LEU A 84 1.52 6.33 -3.13
N PHE A 85 1.77 5.57 -4.20
CA PHE A 85 1.43 6.00 -5.55
C PHE A 85 -0.08 6.20 -5.71
N LEU A 86 -0.89 5.29 -5.16
CA LEU A 86 -2.35 5.44 -5.16
C LEU A 86 -2.80 6.65 -4.34
N GLN A 87 -2.16 6.94 -3.21
CA GLN A 87 -2.43 8.15 -2.42
C GLN A 87 -2.10 9.42 -3.22
N PHE A 88 -0.96 9.47 -3.89
CA PHE A 88 -0.60 10.59 -4.78
C PHE A 88 -1.64 10.75 -5.89
N ALA A 89 -2.03 9.66 -6.55
CA ALA A 89 -3.02 9.68 -7.61
C ALA A 89 -4.39 10.18 -7.11
N ALA A 90 -4.84 9.76 -5.93
CA ALA A 90 -6.07 10.26 -5.31
C ALA A 90 -6.01 11.78 -5.05
N CYS A 91 -4.86 12.30 -4.59
CA CYS A 91 -4.66 13.75 -4.42
C CYS A 91 -4.72 14.50 -5.76
N CYS A 92 -4.14 13.95 -6.83
CA CYS A 92 -4.26 14.51 -8.19
C CYS A 92 -5.71 14.48 -8.67
N CYS A 93 -6.46 13.40 -8.44
CA CYS A 93 -7.87 13.29 -8.80
C CYS A 93 -8.73 14.37 -8.12
N LYS A 94 -8.38 14.81 -6.91
CA LYS A 94 -9.08 15.91 -6.22
C LYS A 94 -8.87 17.26 -6.92
N ALA A 95 -7.69 17.49 -7.50
CA ALA A 95 -7.36 18.72 -8.22
C ALA A 95 -7.99 18.79 -9.63
N TYR A 96 -8.17 17.65 -10.29
CA TYR A 96 -8.86 17.55 -11.57
C TYR A 96 -10.38 17.37 -11.35
N THR A 97 -11.13 18.45 -11.54
CA THR A 97 -12.58 18.55 -11.30
C THR A 97 -13.37 17.36 -11.84
N ARG A 98 -13.83 16.45 -10.95
CA ARG A 98 -15.00 15.53 -10.98
C ARG A 98 -15.41 14.81 -12.27
N ARG A 99 -14.77 14.99 -13.43
CA ARG A 99 -15.41 14.64 -14.70
C ARG A 99 -15.31 13.19 -15.07
N ASP A 100 -14.25 12.44 -14.76
CA ASP A 100 -14.24 11.00 -15.02
C ASP A 100 -13.25 10.24 -14.13
N ILE A 101 -13.68 9.85 -12.91
CA ILE A 101 -12.90 8.95 -12.03
C ILE A 101 -12.51 7.68 -12.81
N VAL A 102 -13.38 7.20 -13.69
CA VAL A 102 -13.16 6.03 -14.55
C VAL A 102 -11.96 6.24 -15.49
N MET A 103 -11.91 7.34 -16.25
CA MET A 103 -10.75 7.64 -17.13
C MET A 103 -9.47 7.87 -16.33
N PHE A 104 -9.58 8.38 -15.11
CA PHE A 104 -8.45 8.54 -14.21
C PHE A 104 -7.90 7.17 -13.76
N VAL A 105 -8.76 6.21 -13.43
CA VAL A 105 -8.37 4.83 -13.12
C VAL A 105 -7.72 4.14 -14.31
N GLU A 106 -8.19 4.39 -15.53
CA GLU A 106 -7.52 3.89 -16.74
C GLU A 106 -6.12 4.47 -16.91
N THR A 107 -5.94 5.76 -16.62
CA THR A 107 -4.62 6.43 -16.62
C THR A 107 -3.68 5.78 -15.59
N ILE A 108 -4.16 5.47 -14.39
CA ILE A 108 -3.38 4.71 -13.39
C ILE A 108 -3.03 3.32 -13.92
N GLY A 109 -3.98 2.66 -14.60
CA GLY A 109 -3.80 1.34 -15.21
C GLY A 109 -2.65 1.30 -16.21
N GLN A 110 -2.40 2.38 -16.96
CA GLN A 110 -1.25 2.48 -17.86
C GLN A 110 0.08 2.38 -17.10
N TYR A 111 0.19 3.01 -15.92
CA TYR A 111 1.38 2.93 -15.08
C TYR A 111 1.55 1.56 -14.42
N PHE A 112 0.45 0.89 -14.07
CA PHE A 112 0.48 -0.51 -13.62
C PHE A 112 1.06 -1.45 -14.67
N GLY A 113 0.73 -1.21 -15.95
CA GLY A 113 1.34 -1.91 -17.08
C GLY A 113 2.82 -1.54 -17.26
N LYS A 114 3.12 -0.23 -17.34
CA LYS A 114 4.47 0.30 -17.60
C LYS A 114 5.51 -0.16 -16.59
N PHE A 115 5.17 -0.17 -15.31
CA PHE A 115 6.08 -0.59 -14.24
C PHE A 115 5.90 -2.07 -13.86
N HIS A 116 5.14 -2.86 -14.62
CA HIS A 116 4.86 -4.27 -14.34
C HIS A 116 4.33 -4.53 -12.92
N ILE A 117 3.60 -3.57 -12.35
CA ILE A 117 3.00 -3.66 -11.01
C ILE A 117 2.01 -4.82 -10.98
N GLN A 118 1.23 -4.97 -12.05
CA GLN A 118 0.28 -6.06 -12.23
C GLN A 118 0.95 -7.43 -12.04
N LYS A 119 2.04 -7.68 -12.78
CA LYS A 119 2.80 -8.92 -12.72
C LYS A 119 3.44 -9.10 -11.34
N TRP A 120 3.87 -8.02 -10.70
CA TRP A 120 4.42 -8.07 -9.35
C TRP A 120 3.35 -8.50 -8.33
N VAL A 121 2.14 -7.95 -8.42
CA VAL A 121 1.00 -8.32 -7.55
C VAL A 121 0.65 -9.80 -7.73
N GLU A 122 0.55 -10.26 -8.98
CA GLU A 122 0.31 -11.67 -9.31
C GLU A 122 1.38 -12.58 -8.71
N ASN A 123 2.66 -12.21 -8.86
CA ASN A 123 3.79 -12.96 -8.28
C ASN A 123 3.77 -13.02 -6.74
N LYS A 124 3.06 -12.11 -6.07
CA LYS A 124 2.88 -12.14 -4.61
C LYS A 124 1.66 -12.95 -4.17
N GLY A 125 0.93 -13.55 -5.10
CA GLY A 125 -0.30 -14.28 -4.84
C GLY A 125 -1.53 -13.38 -4.76
N GLY A 126 -1.52 -12.28 -5.51
CA GLY A 126 -2.64 -11.35 -5.64
C GLY A 126 -2.76 -10.31 -4.52
N TRP A 127 -3.80 -9.48 -4.59
CA TRP A 127 -4.04 -8.38 -3.66
C TRP A 127 -4.26 -8.82 -2.21
N GLY A 128 -4.78 -10.04 -1.98
CA GLY A 128 -4.92 -10.62 -0.65
C GLY A 128 -3.58 -10.80 0.10
N ALA A 129 -2.44 -10.74 -0.59
CA ALA A 129 -1.13 -10.76 0.05
C ALA A 129 -0.83 -9.52 0.89
N VAL A 130 -1.48 -8.38 0.62
CA VAL A 130 -1.39 -7.16 1.45
C VAL A 130 -1.81 -7.47 2.89
N LEU A 131 -2.92 -8.20 3.06
CA LEU A 131 -3.46 -8.56 4.37
C LEU A 131 -2.47 -9.43 5.19
N ARG A 132 -1.64 -10.23 4.51
CA ARG A 132 -0.63 -11.08 5.13
C ARG A 132 0.64 -10.29 5.48
N ALA A 133 1.03 -9.35 4.61
CA ALA A 133 2.24 -8.55 4.80
C ALA A 133 2.17 -7.69 6.07
N ASN A 134 0.99 -7.13 6.41
CA ASN A 134 0.84 -6.31 7.61
C ASN A 134 0.62 -7.11 8.91
N ARG A 135 0.13 -8.36 8.81
CA ARG A 135 -0.20 -9.22 9.97
C ARG A 135 0.98 -9.93 10.64
N THR A 136 2.23 -9.70 10.21
CA THR A 136 3.40 -10.42 10.74
C THR A 136 4.34 -9.59 11.65
N PRO A 137 3.87 -9.07 12.80
CA PRO A 137 4.76 -8.81 13.94
C PRO A 137 4.74 -9.94 14.99
N ILE A 138 3.75 -10.85 14.99
CA ILE A 138 3.56 -11.80 16.11
C ILE A 138 4.47 -13.03 16.03
N ALA A 139 4.80 -13.52 14.82
CA ALA A 139 5.63 -14.72 14.66
C ALA A 139 7.08 -14.53 15.17
N LEU A 140 7.64 -13.33 15.01
CA LEU A 140 8.99 -13.01 15.51
C LEU A 140 9.01 -12.86 17.03
N GLY A 141 7.97 -12.28 17.63
CA GLY A 141 7.84 -12.16 19.09
C GLY A 141 7.77 -13.52 19.79
N VAL A 142 6.99 -14.46 19.24
CA VAL A 142 6.84 -15.81 19.80
C VAL A 142 8.14 -16.62 19.70
N LEU A 143 8.86 -16.54 18.58
CA LEU A 143 10.17 -17.19 18.43
C LEU A 143 11.23 -16.62 19.39
N GLY A 144 11.23 -15.29 19.62
CA GLY A 144 12.13 -14.65 20.57
C GLY A 144 11.92 -15.12 22.02
N VAL A 145 10.66 -15.26 22.45
CA VAL A 145 10.33 -15.73 23.82
C VAL A 145 10.71 -17.19 24.02
N VAL A 146 10.44 -18.07 23.04
CA VAL A 146 10.81 -19.50 23.12
C VAL A 146 12.34 -19.66 23.14
N GLY A 147 13.07 -18.90 22.32
CA GLY A 147 14.53 -18.89 22.33
C GLY A 147 15.11 -18.45 23.68
N ALA A 148 14.57 -17.39 24.28
CA ALA A 148 15.01 -16.88 25.58
C ALA A 148 14.77 -17.88 26.72
N LEU A 149 13.62 -18.57 26.73
CA LEU A 149 13.31 -19.61 27.73
C LEU A 149 14.21 -20.84 27.58
N ALA A 150 14.54 -21.25 26.35
CA ALA A 150 15.45 -22.37 26.11
C ALA A 150 16.86 -22.07 26.63
N ILE A 151 17.38 -20.87 26.36
CA ILE A 151 18.71 -20.44 26.85
C ILE A 151 18.68 -20.32 28.38
N GLY A 152 17.65 -19.70 28.95
CA GLY A 152 17.47 -19.58 30.39
C GLY A 152 17.41 -20.93 31.10
N GLY A 153 16.68 -21.91 30.54
CA GLY A 153 16.60 -23.27 31.06
C GLY A 153 17.94 -24.01 31.06
N ILE A 154 18.73 -23.86 29.99
CA ILE A 154 20.07 -24.46 29.89
C ILE A 154 21.02 -23.85 30.92
N MET A 155 21.00 -22.52 31.10
CA MET A 155 21.84 -21.84 32.09
C MET A 155 21.44 -22.18 33.53
N TYR A 156 20.13 -22.24 33.81
CA TYR A 156 19.61 -22.62 35.12
C TYR A 156 20.02 -24.05 35.51
N ASN A 157 19.95 -25.00 34.58
CA ASN A 157 20.31 -26.39 34.86
C ASN A 157 21.81 -26.60 35.06
N ARG A 158 22.67 -25.82 34.38
CA ARG A 158 24.13 -25.83 34.62
C ARG A 158 24.49 -25.28 35.99
N ARG A 159 23.81 -24.24 36.46
CA ARG A 159 24.09 -23.62 37.77
C ARG A 159 23.64 -24.47 38.95
N ARG A 160 22.69 -25.38 38.75
CA ARG A 160 22.22 -26.33 39.78
C ARG A 160 23.11 -27.58 39.91
N ARG A 161 23.95 -27.89 38.90
CA ARG A 161 24.81 -29.08 38.88
C ARG A 161 26.25 -28.85 39.38
N ASN A 162 26.65 -27.60 39.58
CA ASN A 162 27.89 -27.21 40.27
C ASN A 162 27.55 -26.80 41.71
#